data_AF-A0A352Y093-F1
#
_entry.id   AF-A0A352Y093-F1
#
_cell.length_a   1.000
_cell.length_b   1.000
_cell.length_c   1.000
_cell.angle_alpha   90.00
_cell.angle_beta   90.00
_cell.angle_gamma   90.00
#
_symmetry.space_group_name_H-M   'P 1'
#
loop_
_entity.id
_entity.type
_entity.pdbx_description
1 polymer ?
#
loop_
_entity_poly.entity_id
_entity_poly.type
_entity_poly.pdbx_seq_one_letter_code
_entity_poly.pdbx_strand_id
1 'polypeptide(L)'
;MSKQAYKFRLYPTRKQEAMLTWTLDRARELYNAALQERRDAYRMAGKSLNYYDQANQLPEIKDIREEYNGIHSQVLQDVLRRVEKAFKRFFARWKSGETPGYPRFQGRNRYDSFTYPQGGSSLTADNRVCLSKIGSI
;
A
#
# COMPACT_ATOMS: atom_id res chain seq x y z
N MET A 1 -0.91 -8.64 27.19
CA MET A 1 -0.97 -9.75 26.23
C MET A 1 0.20 -9.61 25.26
N SER A 2 1.06 -10.62 25.12
CA SER A 2 2.10 -10.59 24.08
C SER A 2 1.44 -10.75 22.70
N LYS A 3 1.86 -9.95 21.71
CA LYS A 3 1.42 -10.13 20.32
C LYS A 3 2.32 -11.17 19.67
N GLN A 4 1.73 -12.27 19.21
CA GLN A 4 2.44 -13.29 18.41
C GLN A 4 2.27 -12.96 16.92
N ALA A 5 3.34 -13.17 16.16
CA ALA A 5 3.33 -13.04 14.71
C ALA A 5 3.75 -14.37 14.09
N TYR A 6 2.98 -14.85 13.12
CA TYR A 6 3.26 -16.09 12.42
C TYR A 6 3.64 -15.80 10.97
N LYS A 7 4.56 -16.60 10.43
CA LYS A 7 5.03 -16.50 9.03
C LYS A 7 4.88 -17.85 8.36
N PHE A 8 4.14 -17.86 7.25
CA PHE A 8 3.89 -19.06 6.46
C PHE A 8 4.33 -18.84 5.02
N ARG A 9 4.77 -19.91 4.36
CA ARG A 9 5.02 -19.91 2.92
C ARG A 9 3.71 -20.25 2.20
N LEU A 10 3.36 -19.44 1.22
CA LEU A 10 2.22 -19.70 0.34
C LEU A 10 2.64 -20.58 -0.84
N TYR A 11 1.71 -21.39 -1.34
CA TYR A 11 1.89 -22.25 -2.52
C TYR A 11 0.86 -21.89 -3.60
N PRO A 12 0.98 -20.69 -4.22
CA PRO A 12 0.04 -20.24 -5.24
C PRO A 12 0.15 -21.03 -6.54
N THR A 13 -0.97 -21.12 -7.25
CA THR A 13 -0.97 -21.48 -8.68
C THR A 13 -0.35 -20.37 -9.52
N ARG A 14 0.06 -20.67 -10.77
CA ARG A 14 0.60 -19.66 -11.72
C ARG A 14 -0.34 -18.46 -11.90
N LYS A 15 -1.65 -18.69 -11.93
CA LYS A 15 -2.66 -17.62 -12.02
C LYS A 15 -2.64 -16.73 -10.78
N GLN A 16 -2.55 -17.32 -9.59
CA GLN A 16 -2.47 -16.56 -8.34
C GLN A 16 -1.14 -15.80 -8.22
N GLU A 17 -0.02 -16.37 -8.64
CA GLU A 17 1.27 -15.66 -8.69
C GLU A 17 1.20 -14.41 -9.59
N ALA A 18 0.57 -14.55 -10.76
CA ALA A 18 0.34 -13.42 -11.66
C ALA A 18 -0.52 -12.34 -11.00
N MET A 19 -1.58 -12.73 -10.28
CA MET A 19 -2.47 -11.79 -9.57
C MET A 19 -1.77 -11.10 -8.38
N LEU A 20 -0.96 -11.83 -7.61
CA LEU A 20 -0.15 -11.30 -6.50
C LEU A 20 0.85 -10.26 -7.04
N THR A 21 1.56 -10.61 -8.11
CA THR A 21 2.54 -9.73 -8.77
C THR A 21 1.87 -8.48 -9.34
N TRP A 22 0.74 -8.65 -10.02
CA TRP A 22 -0.04 -7.54 -10.57
C TRP A 22 -0.56 -6.62 -9.46
N THR A 23 -1.05 -7.17 -8.35
CA THR A 23 -1.50 -6.37 -7.18
C THR A 23 -0.35 -5.55 -6.60
N LEU A 24 0.83 -6.18 -6.48
CA LEU A 24 2.04 -5.52 -5.97
C LEU A 24 2.48 -4.37 -6.88
N ASP A 25 2.43 -4.56 -8.20
CA ASP A 25 2.76 -3.53 -9.18
C ASP A 25 1.80 -2.33 -9.10
N ARG A 26 0.48 -2.57 -9.01
CA ARG A 26 -0.53 -1.51 -8.84
C ARG A 26 -0.39 -0.78 -7.50
N ALA A 27 -0.02 -1.49 -6.44
CA ALA A 27 0.23 -0.91 -5.13
C ALA A 27 1.48 0.00 -5.15
N ARG A 28 2.56 -0.43 -5.81
CA ARG A 28 3.76 0.38 -6.03
C ARG A 28 3.45 1.65 -6.84
N GLU A 29 2.64 1.50 -7.88
CA GLU A 29 2.19 2.60 -8.72
C GLU A 29 1.40 3.64 -7.92
N LEU A 30 0.42 3.21 -7.12
CA LEU A 30 -0.34 4.09 -6.23
C LEU A 30 0.54 4.78 -5.19
N TYR A 31 1.51 4.06 -4.60
CA TYR A 31 2.47 4.66 -3.67
C TYR A 31 3.26 5.80 -4.33
N ASN A 32 3.78 5.58 -5.53
CA ASN A 32 4.58 6.57 -6.24
C ASN A 32 3.73 7.76 -6.69
N ALA A 33 2.52 7.54 -7.18
CA ALA A 33 1.58 8.60 -7.53
C ALA A 33 1.24 9.48 -6.32
N ALA A 34 0.87 8.87 -5.19
CA ALA A 34 0.58 9.59 -3.96
C ALA A 34 1.81 10.35 -3.40
N LEU A 35 3.02 9.81 -3.56
CA LEU A 35 4.24 10.51 -3.19
C LEU A 35 4.49 11.72 -4.10
N GLN A 36 4.28 11.56 -5.41
CA GLN A 36 4.42 12.63 -6.39
C GLN A 36 3.43 13.76 -6.12
N GLU A 37 2.17 13.44 -5.90
CA GLU A 37 1.12 14.42 -5.61
C GLU A 37 1.49 15.27 -4.38
N ARG A 38 1.95 14.66 -3.28
CA ARG A 38 2.41 15.41 -2.09
C ARG A 38 3.56 16.37 -2.41
N ARG A 39 4.51 15.94 -3.26
CA ARG A 39 5.63 16.78 -3.69
C ARG A 39 5.15 17.95 -4.52
N ASP A 40 4.28 17.70 -5.48
CA ASP A 40 3.77 18.71 -6.41
C ASP A 40 2.86 19.71 -5.69
N ALA A 41 1.94 19.24 -4.83
CA ALA A 41 1.08 20.10 -4.01
C ALA A 41 1.89 21.06 -3.12
N TYR A 42 2.97 20.58 -2.51
CA TYR A 42 3.84 21.43 -1.71
C TYR A 42 4.66 22.39 -2.57
N ARG A 43 5.26 21.91 -3.67
CA ARG A 43 6.07 22.73 -4.58
C ARG A 43 5.26 23.85 -5.23
N MET A 44 4.04 23.57 -5.64
CA MET A 44 3.21 24.50 -6.44
C MET A 44 2.36 25.42 -5.57
N ALA A 45 1.87 24.93 -4.43
CA ALA A 45 0.87 25.65 -3.62
C ALA A 45 1.23 25.71 -2.12
N GLY A 46 2.40 25.21 -1.70
CA GLY A 46 2.78 25.13 -0.29
C GLY A 46 1.90 24.18 0.54
N LYS A 47 1.03 23.39 -0.11
CA LYS A 47 0.03 22.57 0.57
C LYS A 47 0.62 21.22 0.98
N SER A 48 0.44 20.85 2.24
CA SER A 48 0.78 19.53 2.76
C SER A 48 -0.45 18.63 2.77
N LEU A 49 -0.45 17.58 1.95
CA LEU A 49 -1.52 16.58 1.94
C LEU A 49 -1.26 15.48 2.98
N ASN A 50 -2.34 14.96 3.56
CA ASN A 50 -2.35 13.88 4.53
C ASN A 50 -2.99 12.59 3.96
N TYR A 51 -3.08 11.55 4.78
CA TYR A 51 -3.70 10.28 4.38
C TYR A 51 -5.15 10.44 3.91
N TYR A 52 -5.96 11.21 4.61
CA TYR A 52 -7.39 11.36 4.33
C TYR A 52 -7.62 12.09 3.00
N ASP A 53 -6.83 13.13 2.72
CA ASP A 53 -6.89 13.84 1.43
C ASP A 53 -6.76 12.85 0.25
N GLN A 54 -5.78 11.95 0.33
CA GLN A 54 -5.49 10.99 -0.74
C GLN A 54 -6.43 9.78 -0.71
N ALA A 55 -6.86 9.34 0.47
CA ALA A 55 -7.82 8.24 0.59
C ALA A 55 -9.20 8.61 0.03
N ASN A 56 -9.59 9.88 0.15
CA ASN A 56 -10.84 10.39 -0.41
C ASN A 56 -10.84 10.43 -1.94
N GLN A 57 -9.68 10.37 -2.59
CA GLN A 57 -9.55 10.29 -4.04
C GLN A 57 -9.69 8.85 -4.57
N LEU A 58 -9.62 7.83 -3.71
CA LEU A 58 -9.66 6.43 -4.15
C LEU A 58 -10.93 6.04 -4.94
N PRO A 59 -12.15 6.53 -4.61
CA PRO A 59 -13.33 6.27 -5.44
C PRO A 59 -13.15 6.77 -6.87
N GLU A 60 -12.77 8.04 -7.04
CA GLU A 60 -12.54 8.64 -8.37
C GLU A 60 -11.41 7.93 -9.13
N ILE A 61 -10.31 7.57 -8.44
CA ILE A 61 -9.22 6.78 -9.04
C ILE A 61 -9.75 5.44 -9.56
N LYS A 62 -10.68 4.79 -8.84
CA LYS A 62 -11.27 3.51 -9.24
C LYS A 62 -12.27 3.64 -10.38
N ASP A 63 -12.90 4.80 -10.53
CA ASP A 63 -13.80 5.09 -11.65
C ASP A 63 -12.99 5.35 -12.92
N ILE A 64 -11.87 6.10 -12.83
CA ILE A 64 -10.98 6.38 -13.96
C ILE A 64 -10.14 5.15 -14.33
N ARG A 65 -9.72 4.39 -13.32
CA ARG A 65 -8.86 3.20 -13.46
C ARG A 65 -9.55 1.98 -12.87
N GLU A 66 -10.50 1.47 -13.64
CA GLU A 66 -11.35 0.36 -13.24
C GLU A 66 -10.56 -0.86 -12.79
N GLU A 67 -9.33 -1.06 -13.27
CA GLU A 67 -8.50 -2.17 -12.85
C GLU A 67 -8.21 -2.16 -11.34
N TYR A 68 -8.22 -1.00 -10.67
CA TYR A 68 -8.09 -0.90 -9.21
C TYR A 68 -9.28 -1.52 -8.45
N ASN A 69 -10.41 -1.81 -9.11
CA ASN A 69 -11.51 -2.59 -8.53
C ASN A 69 -11.19 -4.08 -8.38
N GLY A 70 -10.14 -4.55 -9.06
CA GLY A 70 -9.53 -5.85 -8.84
C GLY A 70 -8.72 -5.95 -7.55
N ILE A 71 -8.54 -4.86 -6.79
CA ILE A 71 -7.77 -4.83 -5.55
C ILE A 71 -8.71 -4.56 -4.38
N HIS A 72 -8.52 -5.30 -3.28
CA HIS A 72 -9.28 -5.08 -2.07
C HIS A 72 -9.03 -3.66 -1.51
N SER A 73 -10.10 -2.94 -1.15
CA SER A 73 -10.04 -1.51 -0.80
C SER A 73 -9.09 -1.23 0.35
N GLN A 74 -9.04 -2.10 1.36
CA GLN A 74 -8.13 -1.92 2.49
C GLN A 74 -6.66 -2.09 2.13
N VAL A 75 -6.34 -2.83 1.06
CA VAL A 75 -4.97 -2.92 0.53
C VAL A 75 -4.56 -1.56 -0.01
N LEU A 76 -5.41 -0.92 -0.84
CA LEU A 76 -5.16 0.42 -1.38
C LEU A 76 -5.01 1.46 -0.28
N GLN A 77 -5.86 1.40 0.75
CA GLN A 77 -5.73 2.27 1.91
C GLN A 77 -4.42 2.04 2.69
N ASP A 78 -3.96 0.79 2.84
CA ASP A 78 -2.66 0.51 3.46
C ASP A 78 -1.50 1.13 2.66
N VAL A 79 -1.55 1.09 1.32
CA VAL A 79 -0.56 1.76 0.47
C VAL A 79 -0.43 3.24 0.83
N LEU A 80 -1.56 3.96 0.92
CA LEU A 80 -1.57 5.37 1.29
C LEU A 80 -1.10 5.60 2.74
N ARG A 81 -1.41 4.67 3.67
CA ARG A 81 -0.86 4.71 5.03
C ARG A 81 0.66 4.52 5.05
N ARG A 82 1.24 3.75 4.12
CA ARG A 82 2.71 3.62 3.99
C ARG A 82 3.35 4.93 3.54
N VAL A 83 2.71 5.67 2.63
CA VAL A 83 3.17 7.02 2.23
C VAL A 83 3.13 7.95 3.44
N GLU A 84 2.00 7.99 4.15
CA GLU A 84 1.82 8.80 5.36
C GLU A 84 2.89 8.49 6.44
N LYS A 85 3.18 7.20 6.69
CA LYS A 85 4.24 6.78 7.61
C LYS A 85 5.62 7.25 7.16
N ALA A 86 5.92 7.21 5.87
CA ALA A 86 7.20 7.67 5.33
C ALA A 86 7.41 9.17 5.60
N PHE A 87 6.38 9.98 5.34
CA PHE A 87 6.40 11.42 5.63
C PHE A 87 6.47 11.71 7.14
N LYS A 88 5.69 11.02 7.97
CA LYS A 88 5.77 11.16 9.44
C LYS A 88 7.16 10.88 9.97
N ARG A 89 7.82 9.81 9.49
CA ARG A 89 9.20 9.48 9.86
C ARG A 89 10.19 10.55 9.38
N PHE A 90 10.03 11.04 8.16
CA PHE A 90 10.85 12.14 7.62
C PHE A 90 10.75 13.38 8.52
N PHE A 91 9.54 13.86 8.81
CA PHE A 91 9.36 15.06 9.64
C PHE A 91 9.79 14.85 11.09
N ALA A 92 9.59 13.65 11.66
CA ALA A 92 10.06 13.36 13.01
C ALA A 92 11.58 13.51 13.13
N ARG A 93 12.33 12.95 12.16
CA ARG A 93 13.80 13.04 12.12
C ARG A 93 14.29 14.47 11.82
N TRP A 94 13.60 15.18 10.94
CA TRP A 94 13.93 16.58 10.66
C TRP A 94 13.74 17.46 11.91
N LYS A 95 12.66 17.24 12.66
CA LYS A 95 12.40 17.96 13.94
C LYS A 95 13.40 17.61 15.05
N SER A 96 14.00 16.42 15.03
CA SER A 96 15.08 16.05 15.98
C SER A 96 16.45 16.62 15.60
N GLY A 97 16.53 17.48 14.57
CA GLY A 97 17.78 18.09 14.12
C GLY A 97 18.63 17.20 13.21
N GLU A 98 18.12 16.05 12.78
CA GLU A 98 18.78 15.22 11.78
C GLU A 98 18.56 15.78 10.36
N THR A 99 19.34 15.29 9.40
CA THR A 99 19.21 15.58 7.96
C THR A 99 18.64 14.38 7.19
N PRO A 100 17.37 13.98 7.42
CA PRO A 100 16.80 12.82 6.77
C PRO A 100 16.64 13.05 5.27
N GLY A 101 16.90 12.00 4.47
CA GLY A 101 16.52 12.00 3.07
C GLY A 101 14.99 12.03 2.90
N TYR A 102 14.51 12.82 1.94
CA TYR A 102 13.10 12.91 1.60
C TYR A 102 12.53 11.54 1.17
N PRO A 103 11.23 11.24 1.42
CA PRO A 103 10.60 10.02 0.91
C PRO A 103 10.84 9.83 -0.60
N ARG A 104 11.27 8.63 -1.00
CA ARG A 104 11.68 8.32 -2.38
C ARG A 104 10.66 7.43 -3.08
N PHE A 105 10.58 7.56 -4.40
CA PHE A 105 9.87 6.58 -5.23
C PHE A 105 10.44 5.17 -5.02
N GLN A 106 9.54 4.20 -5.16
CA GLN A 106 9.82 2.79 -4.99
C GLN A 106 9.97 2.13 -6.35
N GLY A 107 11.13 1.51 -6.57
CA GLY A 107 11.37 0.64 -7.71
C GLY A 107 10.73 -0.74 -7.51
N ARG A 108 10.70 -1.55 -8.57
CA ARG A 108 10.10 -2.91 -8.54
C ARG A 108 10.68 -3.77 -7.42
N ASN A 109 12.00 -3.70 -7.22
CA ASN A 109 12.72 -4.50 -6.22
C ASN A 109 12.70 -3.89 -4.79
N ARG A 110 11.99 -2.77 -4.58
CA ARG A 110 11.88 -2.10 -3.27
C ARG A 110 10.46 -2.08 -2.70
N TYR A 111 9.48 -2.49 -3.50
CA TYR A 111 8.08 -2.60 -3.08
C TYR A 111 7.66 -4.06 -3.25
N ASP A 112 7.82 -4.84 -2.19
CA ASP A 112 7.78 -6.32 -2.21
C ASP A 112 6.61 -6.92 -1.40
N SER A 113 5.77 -6.07 -0.83
CA SER A 113 4.65 -6.50 0.03
C SER A 113 3.44 -5.60 -0.11
N PHE A 114 2.28 -6.15 0.21
CA PHE A 114 1.04 -5.43 0.46
C PHE A 114 0.28 -6.13 1.61
N THR A 115 -0.62 -5.40 2.27
CA THR A 115 -1.19 -5.84 3.54
C THR A 115 -2.73 -5.80 3.51
N TYR A 116 -3.36 -6.83 4.07
CA TYR A 116 -4.78 -6.82 4.46
C TYR A 116 -4.87 -6.47 5.95
N PRO A 117 -5.17 -5.21 6.32
CA PRO A 117 -4.98 -4.75 7.70
C PRO A 117 -6.07 -5.19 8.68
N GLN A 118 -7.32 -5.35 8.24
CA GLN A 118 -8.44 -5.69 9.13
C GLN A 118 -9.34 -6.79 8.54
N GLY A 119 -9.60 -6.75 7.24
CA GLY A 119 -10.46 -7.71 6.54
C GLY A 119 -9.97 -8.00 5.12
N GLY A 120 -10.64 -8.95 4.48
CA GLY A 120 -10.26 -9.42 3.14
C GLY A 120 -9.19 -10.50 3.14
N SER A 121 -8.81 -11.02 4.31
CA SER A 121 -8.03 -12.25 4.43
C SER A 121 -8.60 -13.14 5.53
N SER A 122 -8.66 -14.45 5.31
CA SER A 122 -9.08 -15.43 6.33
C SER A 122 -8.28 -16.72 6.23
N LEU A 123 -8.16 -17.46 7.33
CA LEU A 123 -7.66 -18.83 7.32
C LEU A 123 -8.82 -19.79 7.11
N THR A 124 -8.61 -20.82 6.30
CA THR A 124 -9.59 -21.87 6.04
C THR A 124 -9.29 -23.11 6.88
N ALA A 125 -10.27 -24.01 7.03
CA ALA A 125 -10.12 -25.24 7.82
C ALA A 125 -9.05 -26.20 7.27
N ASP A 126 -8.74 -26.11 5.97
CA ASP A 126 -7.71 -26.88 5.28
C ASP A 126 -6.33 -26.18 5.26
N ASN A 127 -6.06 -25.30 6.25
CA ASN A 127 -4.79 -24.60 6.44
C ASN A 127 -4.34 -23.72 5.25
N ARG A 128 -5.30 -23.15 4.51
CA ARG A 128 -5.04 -22.20 3.42
C ARG A 128 -5.35 -20.78 3.86
N VAL A 129 -4.85 -19.81 3.10
CA VAL A 129 -5.26 -18.40 3.25
C VAL A 129 -6.17 -18.00 2.11
N CYS A 130 -7.38 -17.54 2.41
CA CYS A 130 -8.26 -16.93 1.44
C CYS A 130 -8.01 -15.43 1.42
N LEU A 131 -7.60 -14.89 0.27
CA LEU A 131 -7.38 -13.46 0.05
C LEU A 131 -8.47 -12.92 -0.88
N SER A 132 -9.17 -11.88 -0.46
CA SER A 132 -10.17 -11.20 -1.27
C SER A 132 -9.56 -10.78 -2.61
N LYS A 133 -10.32 -10.98 -3.70
CA LYS A 133 -9.89 -10.75 -5.09
C LYS A 133 -8.80 -11.68 -5.63
N ILE A 134 -8.20 -12.57 -4.83
CA ILE A 134 -7.16 -13.52 -5.29
C ILE A 134 -7.60 -14.99 -5.11
N GLY A 135 -8.36 -15.29 -4.07
CA GLY A 135 -8.87 -16.62 -3.75
C GLY A 135 -8.07 -17.34 -2.66
N SER A 136 -8.32 -18.64 -2.52
CA SER A 136 -7.67 -19.50 -1.52
C SER A 136 -6.31 -20.01 -2.01
N ILE A 137 -5.24 -19.73 -1.26
CA ILE A 137 -3.84 -20.09 -1.54
C ILE A 137 -3.33 -21.07 -0.51
#